data_AF-A0A7W4ELB1-F1
#
_entry.id   AF-A0A7W4ELB1-F1
#
_cell.length_a   1.000
_cell.length_b   1.000
_cell.length_c   1.000
_cell.angle_alpha   90.00
_cell.angle_beta   90.00
_cell.angle_gamma   90.00
#
_symmetry.space_group_name_H-M   'P 1'
#
loop_
_entity.id
_entity.type
_entity.pdbx_description
1 polymer ?
#
loop_
_entity_poly.entity_id
_entity_poly.type
_entity_poly.pdbx_seq_one_letter_code
_entity_poly.pdbx_strand_id
1 'polypeptide(L)'
;MEKVLNWYTQNKDYIDLSKDIVFVVGAVATFVGFYQFIKFLIERKILNKRQEMDNDARLYREIYSKLKAYVDSYEVTQEKLRDIGIRLLYIKNYPYKLDNDGFRQELFYYVFDAGHKANGYISGKGIYILNFLRYFDNCVYVNPKNGKWFIDEKGRSFRKYKDLKYEHLLMRIPFANIFGYDFDSDWSDKGEPVFYTKYKYTDWRLFADDMEALTLKNGEYPYNRFSLRKSKRTRRIRSFFRKSKNKLKGYLYDRKIKKKLKEKHSTNQR
;
A
#
# COMPACT_ATOMS: atom_id res chain seq x y z
N MET A 1 59.94 43.20 -14.78
CA MET A 1 59.40 41.84 -15.02
C MET A 1 60.47 40.76 -14.87
N GLU A 2 61.66 40.87 -15.46
CA GLU A 2 62.73 39.86 -15.34
C GLU A 2 63.14 39.50 -13.91
N LYS A 3 63.27 40.47 -12.99
CA LYS A 3 63.61 40.20 -11.58
C LYS A 3 62.56 39.35 -10.84
N VAL A 4 61.29 39.52 -11.17
CA VAL A 4 60.18 38.75 -10.57
C VAL A 4 60.15 37.34 -11.17
N LEU A 5 60.41 37.22 -12.49
CA LEU A 5 60.51 35.94 -13.17
C LEU A 5 61.68 35.09 -12.65
N ASN A 6 62.86 35.70 -12.46
CA ASN A 6 64.04 35.03 -11.93
C ASN A 6 63.87 34.60 -10.46
N TRP A 7 63.21 35.41 -9.64
CA TRP A 7 62.89 35.04 -8.27
C TRP A 7 61.91 33.86 -8.23
N TYR A 8 60.90 33.86 -9.11
CA TYR A 8 59.91 32.79 -9.20
C TYR A 8 60.54 31.48 -9.70
N THR A 9 61.46 31.51 -10.67
CA THR A 9 62.17 30.31 -11.14
C THR A 9 63.14 29.75 -10.10
N GLN A 10 63.80 30.60 -9.31
CA GLN A 10 64.68 30.14 -8.22
C GLN A 10 63.93 29.56 -7.02
N ASN A 11 62.69 29.96 -6.78
CA ASN A 11 61.88 29.51 -5.63
C ASN A 11 60.71 28.60 -6.03
N LYS A 12 60.69 28.13 -7.29
CA LYS A 12 59.59 27.37 -7.88
C LYS A 12 59.24 26.12 -7.07
N ASP A 13 60.24 25.36 -6.64
CA ASP A 13 60.04 24.12 -5.89
C ASP A 13 59.40 24.37 -4.51
N TYR A 14 59.78 25.46 -3.83
CA TYR A 14 59.15 25.87 -2.58
C TYR A 14 57.70 26.33 -2.77
N ILE A 15 57.43 27.05 -3.86
CA ILE A 15 56.07 27.50 -4.21
C ILE A 15 55.17 26.32 -4.55
N ASP A 16 55.67 25.34 -5.32
CA ASP A 16 54.90 24.16 -5.70
C ASP A 16 54.69 23.21 -4.51
N LEU A 17 55.70 23.03 -3.64
CA LEU A 17 55.53 22.32 -2.35
C LEU A 17 54.44 22.98 -1.47
N SER A 18 54.42 24.31 -1.41
CA SER A 18 53.41 25.06 -0.65
C SER A 18 52.00 24.81 -1.18
N LYS A 19 51.83 24.79 -2.51
CA LYS A 19 50.54 24.49 -3.16
C LYS A 19 50.10 23.05 -2.89
N ASP A 20 51.02 22.10 -2.94
CA ASP A 20 50.73 20.69 -2.68
C ASP A 20 50.29 20.47 -1.22
N ILE A 21 50.94 21.12 -0.26
CA ILE A 21 50.52 21.06 1.15
C ILE A 21 49.10 21.64 1.32
N VAL A 22 48.82 22.81 0.73
CA VAL A 22 47.48 23.43 0.79
C VAL A 22 46.44 22.52 0.13
N PHE A 23 46.79 21.89 -1.00
CA PHE A 23 45.92 20.95 -1.70
C PHE A 23 45.62 19.71 -0.86
N VAL A 24 46.65 19.09 -0.25
CA VAL A 24 46.48 17.92 0.62
C VAL A 24 45.62 18.25 1.84
N VAL A 25 45.86 19.39 2.50
CA VAL A 25 45.04 19.86 3.62
C VAL A 25 43.59 20.09 3.18
N GLY A 26 43.38 20.75 2.04
CA GLY A 26 42.05 20.97 1.47
C GLY A 26 41.33 19.67 1.11
N ALA A 27 42.04 18.70 0.53
CA ALA A 27 41.51 17.39 0.19
C ALA A 27 41.10 16.62 1.46
N VAL A 28 41.96 16.55 2.48
CA VAL A 28 41.65 15.91 3.76
C VAL A 28 40.44 16.56 4.44
N ALA A 29 40.39 17.89 4.50
CA ALA A 29 39.25 18.61 5.06
C ALA A 29 37.94 18.29 4.31
N THR A 30 37.99 18.18 2.99
CA THR A 30 36.82 17.82 2.15
C THR A 30 36.35 16.40 2.43
N PHE A 31 37.27 15.43 2.53
CA PHE A 31 36.94 14.05 2.88
C PHE A 31 36.34 13.93 4.28
N VAL A 32 36.90 14.64 5.27
CA VAL A 32 36.36 14.68 6.63
C VAL A 32 34.96 15.29 6.66
N GLY A 33 34.75 16.41 5.97
CA GLY A 33 33.43 17.05 5.86
C GLY A 33 32.39 16.14 5.21
N PHE A 34 32.77 15.44 4.12
CA PHE A 34 31.90 14.47 3.48
C PHE A 34 31.55 13.30 4.40
N TYR A 35 32.52 12.76 5.14
CA TYR A 35 32.28 11.68 6.11
C TYR A 35 31.33 12.12 7.22
N GLN A 36 31.52 13.32 7.79
CA GLN A 36 30.62 13.88 8.81
C GLN A 36 29.20 14.08 8.26
N PHE A 37 29.07 14.55 7.02
CA PHE A 37 27.78 14.71 6.36
C PHE A 37 27.05 13.36 6.19
N ILE A 38 27.73 12.32 5.75
CA ILE A 38 27.15 10.97 5.66
C ILE A 38 26.73 10.46 7.04
N LYS A 39 27.56 10.66 8.07
CA LYS A 39 27.23 10.29 9.46
C LYS A 39 25.97 11.00 9.94
N PHE A 40 25.85 12.31 9.70
CA PHE A 40 24.66 13.10 10.01
C PHE A 40 23.40 12.58 9.31
N LEU A 41 23.49 12.22 8.03
CA LEU A 41 22.35 11.63 7.30
C LEU A 41 21.89 10.30 7.91
N ILE A 42 22.84 9.45 8.33
CA ILE A 42 22.54 8.18 8.98
C ILE A 42 21.88 8.41 10.34
N GLU A 43 22.44 9.29 11.17
CA GLU A 43 21.90 9.63 12.50
C GLU A 43 20.48 10.21 12.39
N ARG A 44 20.26 11.14 11.46
CA ARG A 44 18.93 11.72 11.20
C ARG A 44 17.92 10.67 10.78
N LYS A 45 18.33 9.70 9.95
CA LYS A 45 17.47 8.58 9.53
C LYS A 45 17.11 7.68 10.72
N ILE A 46 18.06 7.41 11.62
CA ILE A 46 17.83 6.60 12.83
C ILE A 46 16.88 7.33 13.79
N LEU A 47 17.10 8.63 14.02
CA LEU A 47 16.24 9.45 14.88
C LEU A 47 14.79 9.49 14.38
N ASN A 48 14.59 9.73 13.08
CA ASN A 48 13.26 9.68 12.48
C ASN A 48 12.59 8.32 12.68
N LYS A 49 13.35 7.22 12.55
CA LYS A 49 12.83 5.87 12.78
C LYS A 49 12.48 5.58 14.23
N ARG A 50 13.26 6.08 15.19
CA ARG A 50 12.90 5.99 16.61
C ARG A 50 11.62 6.74 16.91
N GLN A 51 11.49 7.97 16.41
CA GLN A 51 10.28 8.78 16.59
C GLN A 51 9.04 8.13 15.96
N GLU A 52 9.18 7.50 14.78
CA GLU A 52 8.12 6.69 14.20
C GLU A 52 7.71 5.52 15.13
N MET A 53 8.68 4.78 15.67
CA MET A 53 8.41 3.67 16.59
C MET A 53 7.73 4.11 17.89
N ASP A 54 8.14 5.25 18.46
CA ASP A 54 7.56 5.79 19.68
C ASP A 54 6.11 6.25 19.46
N ASN A 55 5.84 6.88 18.31
CA ASN A 55 4.49 7.27 17.92
C ASN A 55 3.58 6.05 17.70
N ASP A 56 4.08 5.02 17.01
CA ASP A 56 3.34 3.77 16.80
C ASP A 56 3.03 3.08 18.14
N ALA A 57 4.00 3.03 19.05
CA ALA A 57 3.82 2.45 20.38
C ALA A 57 2.82 3.26 21.23
N ARG A 58 2.83 4.60 21.14
CA ARG A 58 1.85 5.45 21.82
C ARG A 58 0.45 5.21 21.28
N LEU A 59 0.25 5.30 19.96
CA LEU A 59 -1.04 5.06 19.31
C LEU A 59 -1.57 3.65 19.58
N TYR A 60 -0.68 2.64 19.58
CA TYR A 60 -1.04 1.29 19.99
C TYR A 60 -1.61 1.28 21.41
N ARG A 61 -0.92 1.86 22.40
CA ARG A 61 -1.40 1.87 23.80
C ARG A 61 -2.73 2.61 23.95
N GLU A 62 -2.90 3.70 23.22
CA GLU A 62 -4.12 4.53 23.26
C GLU A 62 -5.33 3.82 22.64
N ILE A 63 -5.15 3.20 21.48
CA ILE A 63 -6.25 2.57 20.71
C ILE A 63 -6.54 1.16 21.22
N TYR A 64 -5.52 0.41 21.65
CA TYR A 64 -5.63 -1.02 21.97
C TYR A 64 -6.73 -1.31 22.98
N SER A 65 -6.76 -0.61 24.12
CA SER A 65 -7.75 -0.86 25.17
C SER A 65 -9.18 -0.55 24.70
N LYS A 66 -9.37 0.57 24.00
CA LYS A 66 -10.67 0.99 23.47
C LYS A 66 -11.18 0.04 22.39
N LEU A 67 -10.32 -0.32 21.44
CA LEU A 67 -10.69 -1.24 20.37
C LEU A 67 -10.94 -2.65 20.90
N LYS A 68 -10.19 -3.08 21.92
CA LYS A 68 -10.45 -4.32 22.63
C LYS A 68 -11.78 -4.31 23.35
N ALA A 69 -12.09 -3.25 24.10
CA ALA A 69 -13.39 -3.12 24.77
C ALA A 69 -14.55 -3.12 23.77
N TYR A 70 -14.40 -2.40 22.65
CA TYR A 70 -15.37 -2.41 21.55
C TYR A 70 -15.58 -3.83 21.02
N VAL A 71 -14.52 -4.54 20.66
CA VAL A 71 -14.60 -5.91 20.14
C VAL A 71 -15.18 -6.90 21.16
N ASP A 72 -14.73 -6.83 22.42
CA ASP A 72 -15.17 -7.71 23.51
C ASP A 72 -16.67 -7.49 23.83
N SER A 73 -17.21 -6.29 23.59
CA SER A 73 -18.64 -5.99 23.81
C SER A 73 -19.60 -6.77 22.91
N TYR A 74 -19.11 -7.33 21.80
CA TYR A 74 -19.95 -8.10 20.87
C TYR A 74 -20.21 -9.55 21.31
N GLU A 75 -19.68 -9.99 22.46
CA GLU A 75 -19.81 -11.37 22.98
C GLU A 75 -19.54 -12.42 21.90
N VAL A 76 -18.45 -12.22 21.15
CA VAL A 76 -18.16 -12.98 19.93
C VAL A 76 -17.91 -14.45 20.27
N THR A 77 -18.84 -15.33 19.88
CA THR A 77 -18.68 -16.78 19.96
C THR A 77 -18.35 -17.36 18.58
N GLN A 78 -17.85 -18.60 18.54
CA GLN A 78 -17.63 -19.35 17.30
C GLN A 78 -18.90 -19.45 16.42
N GLU A 79 -20.08 -19.47 17.04
CA GLU A 79 -21.38 -19.55 16.36
C GLU A 79 -21.98 -18.18 16.00
N LYS A 80 -21.54 -17.09 16.67
CA LYS A 80 -22.00 -15.72 16.46
C LYS A 80 -20.82 -14.79 16.12
N LEU A 81 -20.11 -15.11 15.04
CA LEU A 81 -19.19 -14.20 14.38
C LEU A 81 -20.01 -13.07 13.71
N ARG A 82 -20.43 -12.06 14.48
CA ARG A 82 -21.00 -10.83 13.90
C ARG A 82 -19.90 -10.07 13.14
N ASP A 83 -20.27 -9.41 12.04
CA ASP A 83 -19.40 -8.48 11.31
C ASP A 83 -18.89 -7.36 12.24
N ILE A 84 -17.67 -7.47 12.77
CA ILE A 84 -17.07 -6.40 13.56
C ILE A 84 -16.38 -5.43 12.60
N GLY A 85 -17.01 -4.27 12.43
CA GLY A 85 -16.54 -3.23 11.53
C GLY A 85 -15.87 -2.07 12.26
N ILE A 86 -14.99 -1.38 11.54
CA ILE A 86 -14.59 0.00 11.81
C ILE A 86 -14.90 0.85 10.59
N ARG A 87 -15.10 2.15 10.80
CA ARG A 87 -15.32 3.12 9.74
C ARG A 87 -14.02 3.82 9.40
N LEU A 88 -13.68 3.88 8.12
CA LEU A 88 -12.57 4.71 7.66
C LEU A 88 -13.12 6.00 7.06
N LEU A 89 -12.68 7.14 7.59
CA LEU A 89 -12.96 8.45 7.02
C LEU A 89 -11.66 9.05 6.47
N TYR A 90 -11.65 9.49 5.23
CA TYR A 90 -10.51 10.22 4.69
C TYR A 90 -10.49 11.62 5.31
N ILE A 91 -9.38 12.02 5.93
CA ILE A 91 -9.29 13.28 6.71
C ILE A 91 -9.75 14.52 5.94
N LYS A 92 -9.59 14.56 4.61
CA LYS A 92 -10.04 15.71 3.80
C LYS A 92 -11.55 15.82 3.62
N ASN A 93 -12.29 14.77 3.97
CA ASN A 93 -13.74 14.74 3.92
C ASN A 93 -14.38 15.07 5.29
N TYR A 94 -13.55 15.24 6.33
CA TYR A 94 -14.00 15.77 7.62
C TYR A 94 -14.39 17.26 7.48
N PRO A 95 -15.49 17.73 8.10
CA PRO A 95 -16.35 16.92 8.95
C PRO A 95 -17.48 16.19 8.20
N TYR A 96 -18.00 16.65 7.05
CA TYR A 96 -19.25 16.07 6.51
C TYR A 96 -19.41 16.11 4.98
N LYS A 97 -18.55 15.40 4.23
CA LYS A 97 -18.89 14.93 2.86
C LYS A 97 -18.97 13.39 2.84
N LEU A 98 -19.95 12.86 3.57
CA LEU A 98 -20.15 11.41 3.78
C LEU A 98 -20.75 10.68 2.58
N ASP A 99 -21.44 11.36 1.66
CA ASP A 99 -22.03 10.74 0.46
C ASP A 99 -21.02 9.95 -0.40
N ASN A 100 -19.72 10.18 -0.19
CA ASN A 100 -18.63 9.47 -0.85
C ASN A 100 -17.54 8.97 0.12
N ASP A 101 -17.81 8.84 1.42
CA ASP A 101 -16.82 8.41 2.43
C ASP A 101 -17.44 7.74 3.67
N GLY A 102 -16.64 7.15 4.56
CA GLY A 102 -17.15 6.38 5.70
C GLY A 102 -17.32 4.89 5.40
N PHE A 103 -16.41 4.34 4.60
CA PHE A 103 -16.46 2.95 4.18
C PHE A 103 -16.18 2.02 5.37
N ARG A 104 -17.12 1.11 5.61
CA ARG A 104 -17.01 0.06 6.61
C ARG A 104 -15.94 -0.94 6.20
N GLN A 105 -14.94 -1.13 7.04
CA GLN A 105 -13.92 -2.17 6.89
C GLN A 105 -14.07 -3.16 8.02
N GLU A 106 -14.04 -4.45 7.69
CA GLU A 106 -14.11 -5.49 8.70
C GLU A 106 -12.74 -5.68 9.33
N LEU A 107 -12.73 -5.79 10.66
CA LEU A 107 -11.54 -6.11 11.40
C LEU A 107 -11.17 -7.57 11.17
N PHE A 108 -9.87 -7.84 10.97
CA PHE A 108 -9.39 -9.20 10.99
C PHE A 108 -9.45 -9.73 12.43
N TYR A 109 -10.54 -10.43 12.74
CA TYR A 109 -10.74 -11.01 14.05
C TYR A 109 -10.45 -12.51 14.00
N TYR A 110 -9.84 -13.02 15.08
CA TYR A 110 -9.61 -14.43 15.27
C TYR A 110 -10.20 -14.83 16.64
N VAL A 111 -11.11 -15.81 16.65
CA VAL A 111 -11.67 -16.43 17.87
C VAL A 111 -10.85 -17.68 18.21
N PHE A 112 -10.09 -17.68 19.32
CA PHE A 112 -9.45 -18.88 19.87
C PHE A 112 -10.25 -19.42 21.05
N ASP A 113 -10.23 -20.74 21.22
CA ASP A 113 -10.85 -21.44 22.35
C ASP A 113 -10.12 -21.18 23.70
N ALA A 114 -10.86 -21.39 24.79
CA ALA A 114 -10.75 -21.13 26.25
C ALA A 114 -9.49 -20.53 26.93
N GLY A 115 -8.33 -20.36 26.28
CA GLY A 115 -7.07 -19.98 26.94
C GLY A 115 -6.35 -18.73 26.42
N HIS A 116 -6.80 -18.09 25.33
CA HIS A 116 -6.02 -17.01 24.67
C HIS A 116 -6.86 -15.78 24.29
N LYS A 117 -6.33 -14.56 24.57
CA LYS A 117 -6.98 -13.27 24.26
C LYS A 117 -6.91 -12.95 22.76
N ALA A 118 -8.00 -12.41 22.22
CA ALA A 118 -8.09 -12.01 20.82
C ALA A 118 -7.15 -10.84 20.47
N ASN A 119 -6.17 -11.09 19.60
CA ASN A 119 -5.13 -10.13 19.23
C ASN A 119 -4.89 -10.03 17.70
N GLY A 120 -5.88 -10.37 16.86
CA GLY A 120 -5.71 -10.41 15.40
C GLY A 120 -5.87 -9.07 14.67
N TYR A 121 -6.67 -8.15 15.22
CA TYR A 121 -7.15 -6.96 14.51
C TYR A 121 -6.25 -5.74 14.69
N ILE A 122 -5.34 -5.76 15.67
CA ILE A 122 -4.39 -4.67 15.94
C ILE A 122 -3.04 -5.27 16.32
N SER A 123 -1.98 -4.64 15.85
CA SER A 123 -0.60 -4.92 16.25
C SER A 123 0.06 -3.64 16.71
N GLY A 124 1.25 -3.75 17.31
CA GLY A 124 2.08 -2.58 17.61
C GLY A 124 2.48 -1.73 16.40
N LYS A 125 2.11 -2.11 15.17
CA LYS A 125 2.41 -1.39 13.92
C LYS A 125 1.16 -0.83 13.23
N GLY A 126 -0.05 -1.20 13.66
CA GLY A 126 -1.28 -0.76 13.03
C GLY A 126 -2.43 -1.74 13.11
N ILE A 127 -3.51 -1.42 12.40
CA ILE A 127 -4.80 -2.12 12.43
C ILE A 127 -4.90 -3.05 11.22
N TYR A 128 -5.30 -4.30 11.44
CA TYR A 128 -5.51 -5.31 10.42
C TYR A 128 -6.98 -5.34 9.99
N ILE A 129 -7.19 -5.22 8.68
CA ILE A 129 -8.52 -5.26 8.07
C ILE A 129 -8.60 -6.37 7.02
N LEU A 130 -9.80 -6.89 6.82
CA LEU A 130 -10.11 -7.86 5.77
C LEU A 130 -10.82 -7.18 4.60
N ASN A 131 -10.33 -7.47 3.40
CA ASN A 131 -11.03 -7.16 2.16
C ASN A 131 -11.51 -8.47 1.51
N PHE A 132 -12.82 -8.58 1.34
CA PHE A 132 -13.50 -9.76 0.85
C PHE A 132 -13.50 -9.79 -0.67
N LEU A 133 -12.58 -10.57 -1.26
CA LEU A 133 -12.47 -10.71 -2.71
C LEU A 133 -13.66 -11.49 -3.28
N ARG A 134 -14.21 -12.43 -2.50
CA ARG A 134 -15.33 -13.29 -2.86
C ARG A 134 -16.60 -12.51 -3.22
N TYR A 135 -16.92 -11.42 -2.51
CA TYR A 135 -18.15 -10.64 -2.79
C TYR A 135 -18.13 -9.94 -4.15
N PHE A 136 -16.95 -9.79 -4.76
CA PHE A 136 -16.78 -9.14 -6.05
C PHE A 136 -16.37 -10.11 -7.16
N ASP A 137 -16.54 -11.42 -6.95
CA ASP A 137 -16.08 -12.47 -7.85
C ASP A 137 -14.62 -12.29 -8.29
N ASN A 138 -13.77 -11.78 -7.40
CA ASN A 138 -12.38 -11.50 -7.66
C ASN A 138 -11.47 -12.57 -7.05
N CYS A 139 -10.28 -12.76 -7.62
CA CYS A 139 -9.23 -13.58 -7.03
C CYS A 139 -7.83 -12.95 -7.20
N VAL A 140 -6.89 -13.42 -6.39
CA VAL A 140 -5.49 -13.01 -6.48
C VAL A 140 -4.75 -13.91 -7.45
N TYR A 141 -4.08 -13.28 -8.41
CA TYR A 141 -3.19 -13.92 -9.35
C TYR A 141 -1.73 -13.61 -9.01
N VAL A 142 -0.91 -14.64 -8.89
CA VAL A 142 0.52 -14.53 -8.56
C VAL A 142 1.39 -15.15 -9.64
N ASN A 143 2.46 -14.49 -10.01
CA ASN A 143 3.52 -15.08 -10.81
C ASN A 143 4.51 -15.78 -9.87
N PRO A 144 4.58 -17.13 -9.87
CA PRO A 144 5.43 -17.86 -8.93
C PRO A 144 6.93 -17.59 -9.13
N LYS A 145 7.37 -17.11 -10.30
CA LYS A 145 8.79 -16.86 -10.58
C LYS A 145 9.32 -15.57 -9.97
N ASN A 146 8.50 -14.52 -9.87
CA ASN A 146 8.96 -13.20 -9.42
C ASN A 146 8.11 -12.60 -8.29
N GLY A 147 7.00 -13.25 -7.91
CA GLY A 147 6.07 -12.79 -6.89
C GLY A 147 5.26 -11.57 -7.30
N LYS A 148 5.25 -11.19 -8.60
CA LYS A 148 4.34 -10.14 -9.10
C LYS A 148 2.91 -10.63 -9.00
N TRP A 149 2.00 -9.75 -8.60
CA TRP A 149 0.61 -10.14 -8.38
C TRP A 149 -0.39 -9.04 -8.76
N PHE A 150 -1.64 -9.42 -8.92
CA PHE A 150 -2.77 -8.50 -9.12
C PHE A 150 -4.08 -9.18 -8.73
N ILE A 151 -5.14 -8.38 -8.63
CA ILE A 151 -6.52 -8.85 -8.42
C ILE A 151 -7.28 -8.68 -9.74
N ASP A 152 -8.05 -9.68 -10.14
CA ASP A 152 -8.94 -9.63 -11.31
C ASP A 152 -10.13 -10.57 -11.09
N GLU A 153 -11.09 -10.53 -12.01
CA GLU A 153 -12.25 -11.43 -12.01
C GLU A 153 -11.79 -12.89 -12.05
N LYS A 154 -12.44 -13.71 -11.21
CA LYS A 154 -12.25 -15.15 -11.09
C LYS A 154 -12.54 -15.87 -12.41
N GLY A 155 -11.90 -17.02 -12.59
CA GLY A 155 -12.11 -17.88 -13.78
C GLY A 155 -11.33 -17.45 -15.01
N ARG A 156 -10.59 -16.34 -14.96
CA ARG A 156 -9.68 -15.94 -16.04
C ARG A 156 -8.34 -16.66 -15.92
N SER A 157 -7.80 -17.11 -17.04
CA SER A 157 -6.44 -17.68 -17.11
C SER A 157 -5.44 -16.67 -17.65
N PHE A 158 -4.26 -16.61 -17.01
CA PHE A 158 -3.20 -15.67 -17.37
C PHE A 158 -1.86 -16.38 -17.48
N ARG A 159 -1.24 -16.24 -18.65
CA ARG A 159 0.07 -16.85 -18.93
C ARG A 159 1.09 -16.47 -17.84
N LYS A 160 1.72 -17.48 -17.22
CA LYS A 160 2.71 -17.35 -16.13
C LYS A 160 2.17 -16.91 -14.77
N TYR A 161 0.84 -16.81 -14.59
CA TYR A 161 0.24 -16.51 -13.29
C TYR A 161 -0.64 -17.66 -12.83
N LYS A 162 -0.55 -17.97 -11.54
CA LYS A 162 -1.38 -18.95 -10.84
C LYS A 162 -2.49 -18.19 -10.10
N ASP A 163 -3.72 -18.66 -10.28
CA ASP A 163 -4.85 -18.26 -9.44
C ASP A 163 -4.68 -18.91 -8.06
N LEU A 164 -4.66 -18.08 -7.03
CA LEU A 164 -4.46 -18.55 -5.67
C LEU A 164 -5.75 -19.02 -4.98
N LYS A 165 -6.93 -18.79 -5.58
CA LYS A 165 -8.26 -19.18 -5.04
C LYS A 165 -8.52 -18.73 -3.58
N TYR A 166 -7.82 -17.69 -3.12
CA TYR A 166 -8.04 -17.09 -1.80
C TYR A 166 -9.28 -16.19 -1.83
N GLU A 167 -10.02 -16.21 -0.72
CA GLU A 167 -11.30 -15.51 -0.59
C GLU A 167 -11.15 -14.10 0.01
N HIS A 168 -10.07 -13.86 0.74
CA HIS A 168 -9.83 -12.62 1.48
C HIS A 168 -8.42 -12.10 1.24
N LEU A 169 -8.29 -10.79 1.35
CA LEU A 169 -7.02 -10.08 1.39
C LEU A 169 -6.91 -9.35 2.74
N LEU A 170 -5.98 -9.83 3.57
CA LEU A 170 -5.59 -9.19 4.82
C LEU A 170 -4.62 -8.04 4.52
N MET A 171 -4.96 -6.86 5.02
CA MET A 171 -4.17 -5.65 4.86
C MET A 171 -3.98 -4.97 6.20
N ARG A 172 -2.79 -4.41 6.45
CA ARG A 172 -2.53 -3.57 7.63
C ARG A 172 -2.61 -2.10 7.25
N ILE A 173 -3.36 -1.31 8.00
CA ILE A 173 -3.28 0.16 8.03
C ILE A 173 -2.23 0.54 9.07
N PRO A 174 -1.07 1.08 8.69
CA PRO A 174 -0.07 1.55 9.66
C PRO A 174 -0.61 2.67 10.53
N PHE A 175 -0.19 2.76 11.79
CA PHE A 175 -0.57 3.87 12.67
C PHE A 175 -0.16 5.23 12.10
N ALA A 176 0.99 5.31 11.42
CA ALA A 176 1.42 6.51 10.70
C ALA A 176 0.42 7.01 9.61
N ASN A 177 -0.53 6.18 9.20
CA ASN A 177 -1.58 6.55 8.25
C ASN A 177 -2.93 6.87 8.93
N ILE A 178 -3.00 6.79 10.27
CA ILE A 178 -4.16 7.16 11.09
C ILE A 178 -3.86 8.53 11.70
N PHE A 179 -4.70 9.52 11.40
CA PHE A 179 -4.60 10.88 11.93
C PHE A 179 -5.32 11.07 13.25
N GLY A 180 -6.33 10.25 13.52
CA GLY A 180 -7.11 10.29 14.74
C GLY A 180 -8.15 9.19 14.72
N TYR A 181 -8.92 9.09 15.80
CA TYR A 181 -9.99 8.12 15.94
C TYR A 181 -11.10 8.69 16.82
N ASP A 182 -12.30 8.16 16.65
CA ASP A 182 -13.49 8.48 17.43
C ASP A 182 -14.27 7.18 17.70
N PHE A 183 -14.39 6.81 18.97
CA PHE A 183 -15.11 5.59 19.38
C PHE A 183 -16.58 5.86 19.70
N ASP A 184 -16.95 7.13 19.84
CA ASP A 184 -18.29 7.57 20.29
C ASP A 184 -18.98 8.37 19.17
N SER A 185 -18.59 8.09 17.92
CA SER A 185 -19.05 8.80 16.73
C SER A 185 -20.56 8.64 16.53
N ASP A 186 -21.26 9.75 16.43
CA ASP A 186 -22.72 9.84 16.27
C ASP A 186 -23.21 9.47 14.86
N TRP A 187 -22.35 9.59 13.85
CA TRP A 187 -22.70 9.35 12.43
C TRP A 187 -22.38 7.94 11.93
N SER A 188 -21.62 7.14 12.67
CA SER A 188 -21.27 5.78 12.26
C SER A 188 -22.43 4.83 12.54
N ASP A 189 -22.93 4.13 11.50
CA ASP A 189 -23.99 3.14 11.67
C ASP A 189 -23.63 2.16 12.78
N LYS A 190 -24.53 1.93 13.74
CA LYS A 190 -24.37 0.98 14.85
C LYS A 190 -23.23 1.29 15.85
N GLY A 191 -22.75 2.54 15.92
CA GLY A 191 -21.72 2.95 16.88
C GLY A 191 -20.33 2.39 16.56
N GLU A 192 -20.04 2.18 15.28
CA GLU A 192 -18.74 1.66 14.83
C GLU A 192 -17.62 2.72 14.99
N PRO A 193 -16.46 2.38 15.59
CA PRO A 193 -15.35 3.30 15.73
C PRO A 193 -14.91 3.85 14.38
N VAL A 194 -14.73 5.17 14.33
CA VAL A 194 -14.24 5.90 13.17
C VAL A 194 -12.75 6.11 13.30
N PHE A 195 -12.01 5.75 12.26
CA PHE A 195 -10.60 6.06 12.10
C PHE A 195 -10.41 7.07 10.97
N TYR A 196 -9.84 8.23 11.32
CA TYR A 196 -9.49 9.26 10.36
C TYR A 196 -8.17 8.89 9.69
N THR A 197 -8.20 8.72 8.38
CA THR A 197 -7.09 8.17 7.58
C THR A 197 -6.45 9.22 6.68
N LYS A 198 -5.14 9.06 6.47
CA LYS A 198 -4.33 9.95 5.61
C LYS A 198 -4.60 9.80 4.12
N TYR A 199 -5.14 8.66 3.70
CA TYR A 199 -5.43 8.33 2.31
C TYR A 199 -6.82 7.72 2.23
N LYS A 200 -7.49 7.88 1.09
CA LYS A 200 -8.79 7.23 0.84
C LYS A 200 -8.67 5.71 1.00
N TYR A 201 -9.74 5.06 1.46
CA TYR A 201 -9.80 3.61 1.66
C TYR A 201 -9.57 2.78 0.38
N THR A 202 -9.82 3.36 -0.80
CA THR A 202 -9.51 2.75 -2.11
C THR A 202 -8.05 2.91 -2.54
N ASP A 203 -7.28 3.78 -1.87
CA ASP A 203 -5.89 4.06 -2.20
C ASP A 203 -4.94 3.08 -1.51
N TRP A 204 -4.13 2.40 -2.31
CA TRP A 204 -3.12 1.45 -1.86
C TRP A 204 -2.01 2.09 -1.01
N ARG A 205 -1.88 3.41 -1.02
CA ARG A 205 -0.99 4.13 -0.09
C ARG A 205 -1.43 4.03 1.37
N LEU A 206 -2.72 3.75 1.62
CA LEU A 206 -3.24 3.55 2.97
C LEU A 206 -2.66 2.32 3.66
N PHE A 207 -2.39 1.27 2.91
CA PHE A 207 -1.99 -0.02 3.47
C PHE A 207 -0.47 -0.18 3.53
N ALA A 208 0.01 -1.07 4.39
CA ALA A 208 1.41 -1.44 4.48
C ALA A 208 1.89 -2.23 3.23
N ASP A 209 3.18 -2.57 3.16
CA ASP A 209 3.71 -3.39 2.05
C ASP A 209 3.40 -4.87 2.22
N ASP A 210 3.37 -5.34 3.46
CA ASP A 210 3.03 -6.68 3.89
C ASP A 210 1.51 -6.91 3.83
N MET A 211 1.11 -7.85 2.97
CA MET A 211 -0.28 -8.28 2.77
C MET A 211 -0.34 -9.79 2.78
N GLU A 212 -1.50 -10.36 3.08
CA GLU A 212 -1.71 -11.80 3.02
C GLU A 212 -3.00 -12.11 2.25
N ALA A 213 -2.94 -13.05 1.33
CA ALA A 213 -4.14 -13.66 0.77
C ALA A 213 -4.46 -14.93 1.58
N LEU A 214 -5.72 -15.08 1.96
CA LEU A 214 -6.16 -16.16 2.84
C LEU A 214 -7.56 -16.67 2.51
N THR A 215 -7.80 -17.94 2.85
CA THR A 215 -9.12 -18.58 2.79
C THR A 215 -9.50 -18.94 4.21
N LEU A 216 -10.64 -18.43 4.66
CA LEU A 216 -11.22 -18.80 5.96
C LEU A 216 -12.05 -20.06 5.75
N LYS A 217 -11.89 -21.06 6.60
CA LYS A 217 -12.77 -22.23 6.62
C LYS A 217 -13.68 -22.11 7.83
N ASN A 218 -14.99 -22.02 7.63
CA ASN A 218 -15.99 -21.99 8.71
C ASN A 218 -15.73 -20.96 9.82
N GLY A 219 -15.22 -19.76 9.49
CA GLY A 219 -14.93 -18.72 10.49
C GLY A 219 -13.75 -19.03 11.44
N GLU A 220 -13.15 -20.20 11.33
CA GLU A 220 -12.15 -20.72 12.24
C GLU A 220 -10.90 -21.11 11.45
N TYR A 221 -9.86 -20.29 11.60
CA TYR A 221 -8.54 -20.45 10.99
C TYR A 221 -8.42 -20.20 9.48
N PRO A 222 -7.39 -19.44 9.05
CA PRO A 222 -6.94 -19.48 7.67
C PRO A 222 -6.24 -20.83 7.41
N TYR A 223 -6.89 -21.72 6.66
CA TYR A 223 -6.32 -23.01 6.25
C TYR A 223 -5.07 -22.86 5.37
N ASN A 224 -4.94 -21.73 4.67
CA ASN A 224 -3.77 -21.39 3.85
C ASN A 224 -3.54 -19.88 3.86
N ARG A 225 -2.28 -19.46 3.99
CA ARG A 225 -1.84 -18.06 3.85
C ARG A 225 -0.83 -17.94 2.73
N PHE A 226 -0.92 -16.85 1.97
CA PHE A 226 0.09 -16.50 0.97
C PHE A 226 0.53 -15.06 1.15
N SER A 227 1.80 -14.87 1.50
CA SER A 227 2.36 -13.54 1.68
C SER A 227 2.51 -12.82 0.34
N LEU A 228 2.02 -11.60 0.30
CA LEU A 228 2.06 -10.70 -0.83
C LEU A 228 2.81 -9.42 -0.44
N ARG A 229 3.53 -8.85 -1.40
CA ARG A 229 4.18 -7.54 -1.23
C ARG A 229 3.52 -6.52 -2.12
N LYS A 230 2.94 -5.46 -1.56
CA LYS A 230 2.31 -4.37 -2.32
C LYS A 230 3.24 -3.77 -3.38
N SER A 231 4.53 -3.67 -3.08
CA SER A 231 5.60 -3.25 -3.99
C SER A 231 5.73 -4.11 -5.25
N LYS A 232 5.33 -5.39 -5.18
CA LYS A 232 5.25 -6.32 -6.31
C LYS A 232 3.89 -6.35 -6.99
N ARG A 233 2.91 -5.57 -6.49
CA ARG A 233 1.59 -5.48 -7.10
C ARG A 233 1.70 -4.78 -8.45
N THR A 234 1.16 -5.42 -9.47
CA THR A 234 1.04 -4.86 -10.81
C THR A 234 -0.31 -4.17 -10.94
N ARG A 235 -0.33 -2.88 -11.29
CA ARG A 235 -1.53 -2.25 -11.84
C ARG A 235 -1.77 -2.89 -13.19
N ARG A 236 -2.86 -3.62 -13.37
CA ARG A 236 -3.03 -4.32 -14.64
C ARG A 236 -3.20 -3.33 -15.79
N ILE A 237 -2.30 -3.45 -16.76
CA ILE A 237 -2.14 -2.78 -18.07
C ILE A 237 -3.36 -2.97 -19.02
N ARG A 238 -4.53 -3.37 -18.51
CA ARG A 238 -5.67 -3.89 -19.29
C ARG A 238 -6.81 -2.90 -19.59
N SER A 239 -6.61 -1.59 -19.51
CA SER A 239 -7.53 -0.63 -20.16
C SER A 239 -7.03 -0.19 -21.54
N PHE A 240 -5.72 -0.04 -21.73
CA PHE A 240 -5.17 0.52 -22.97
C PHE A 240 -5.24 -0.46 -24.15
N PHE A 241 -4.76 -1.70 -23.98
CA PHE A 241 -4.85 -2.72 -25.04
C PHE A 241 -6.27 -3.26 -25.29
N ARG A 242 -7.18 -3.14 -24.31
CA ARG A 242 -8.59 -3.53 -24.44
C ARG A 242 -9.39 -2.48 -25.22
N LYS A 243 -9.09 -1.17 -25.08
CA LYS A 243 -9.64 -0.11 -25.95
C LYS A 243 -9.21 -0.28 -27.41
N SER A 244 -7.94 -0.62 -27.67
CA SER A 244 -7.45 -0.81 -29.05
C SER A 244 -8.04 -2.05 -29.74
N LYS A 245 -8.19 -3.18 -29.04
CA LYS A 245 -8.84 -4.39 -29.59
C LYS A 245 -10.35 -4.22 -29.81
N ASN A 246 -11.04 -3.50 -28.94
CA ASN A 246 -12.48 -3.25 -29.10
C ASN A 246 -12.78 -2.24 -30.22
N LYS A 247 -11.94 -1.22 -30.43
CA LYS A 247 -12.03 -0.32 -31.61
C LYS A 247 -11.86 -1.07 -32.94
N LEU A 248 -10.90 -1.99 -33.01
CA LEU A 248 -10.64 -2.80 -34.21
C LEU A 248 -11.77 -3.79 -34.52
N LYS A 249 -12.36 -4.42 -33.49
CA LYS A 249 -13.53 -5.30 -33.65
C LYS A 249 -14.79 -4.53 -34.09
N GLY A 250 -15.04 -3.35 -33.52
CA GLY A 250 -16.17 -2.49 -33.91
C GLY A 250 -16.06 -2.04 -35.37
N TYR A 251 -14.89 -1.55 -35.78
CA TYR A 251 -14.65 -1.11 -37.16
C TYR A 251 -14.83 -2.23 -38.20
N LEU A 252 -14.38 -3.45 -37.90
CA LEU A 252 -14.56 -4.61 -38.78
C LEU A 252 -16.01 -5.08 -38.86
N TYR A 253 -16.78 -4.92 -37.77
CA TYR A 253 -18.19 -5.26 -37.71
C TYR A 253 -19.04 -4.28 -38.54
N ASP A 254 -18.80 -2.97 -38.39
CA ASP A 254 -19.48 -1.92 -39.18
C ASP A 254 -19.20 -2.06 -40.68
N ARG A 255 -17.97 -2.45 -41.06
CA ARG A 255 -17.59 -2.68 -42.46
C ARG A 255 -18.31 -3.88 -43.06
N LYS A 256 -18.56 -4.95 -42.28
CA LYS A 256 -19.36 -6.12 -42.71
C LYS A 256 -20.84 -5.77 -42.85
N ILE A 257 -21.39 -4.96 -41.94
CA ILE A 257 -22.80 -4.52 -42.00
C ILE A 257 -23.03 -3.62 -43.22
N LYS A 258 -22.16 -2.64 -43.47
CA LYS A 258 -22.27 -1.78 -44.67
C LYS A 258 -22.16 -2.56 -45.97
N LYS A 259 -21.34 -3.62 -46.03
CA LYS A 259 -21.23 -4.48 -47.21
C LYS A 259 -22.52 -5.28 -47.46
N LYS A 260 -23.09 -5.88 -46.41
CA LYS A 260 -24.38 -6.60 -46.49
C LYS A 260 -25.56 -5.71 -46.86
N LEU A 261 -25.60 -4.46 -46.36
CA LEU A 261 -26.65 -3.50 -46.69
C LEU A 261 -26.57 -3.03 -48.14
N LYS A 262 -25.36 -2.82 -48.68
CA LYS A 262 -25.15 -2.53 -50.10
C LYS A 262 -25.56 -3.68 -51.01
N GLU A 263 -25.21 -4.91 -50.65
CA GLU A 263 -25.62 -6.11 -51.39
C GLU A 263 -27.15 -6.23 -51.41
N LYS A 264 -27.82 -6.06 -50.26
CA LYS A 264 -29.29 -6.13 -50.16
C LYS A 264 -30.02 -5.02 -50.94
N HIS A 265 -29.49 -3.79 -50.99
CA HIS A 265 -30.04 -2.72 -51.82
C HIS A 265 -29.87 -2.97 -53.32
N SER A 266 -28.78 -3.62 -53.74
CA SER A 266 -28.55 -3.98 -55.15
C SER A 266 -29.43 -5.13 -55.63
N THR A 267 -29.93 -5.99 -54.73
CA THR A 267 -30.85 -7.09 -55.06
C THR A 267 -32.31 -6.63 -55.17
N ASN A 268 -32.70 -5.58 -54.43
CA ASN A 268 -34.06 -5.04 -54.45
C ASN A 268 -34.32 -4.00 -55.57
N GLN A 269 -33.33 -3.74 -56.44
CA GLN A 269 -33.44 -2.83 -57.60
C GLN A 269 -33.34 -3.57 -58.95
N ARG A 270 -33.43 -4.91 -58.94
CA ARG A 270 -33.60 -5.76 -60.13
C ARG A 270 -34.94 -6.46 -60.05
#